data_AF-A0A517SJT8-F1
#
_entry.id   AF-A0A517SJT8-F1
#
_cell.length_a   1.000
_cell.length_b   1.000
_cell.length_c   1.000
_cell.angle_alpha   90.00
_cell.angle_beta   90.00
_cell.angle_gamma   90.00
#
_symmetry.space_group_name_H-M   'P 1'
#
loop_
_entity.id
_entity.type
_entity.pdbx_description
1 polymer ?
#
loop_
_entity_poly.entity_id
_entity_poly.type
_entity_poly.pdbx_seq_one_letter_code
_entity_poly.pdbx_strand_id
1 'polypeptide(L)'
;MRRFVAPLMLLAPLSALEGCQKSEPAATAPAAPASQSATPAAAPATATAAVDPAHPETKWIGNIPYDVFYDQPLTVAADSTVIAAVSTSATPSSAAPAAAPAPMPAATPSTGGGAVDWQQLAPMAAIVDEVKQIRVRLEKNLLKVGDFNKNTAVIGQDGALLAAIGSVVAKHPGEVNWKDKANFIRDLGYQISVKAEGSGSKPFNATKTPFEDVKRLLDGESPTGTAKDDVPLAEVADRAALMAKLNAKYEAVKSNVNTAARLKEEKDKVLGDLAIMNLMMTVMADPSYDQADDPRYAGYVQTMLADQKAAIDAAGSENFDAYSAAIGKINNTCNECHMIFRTGSN
;
A
#
# COMPACT_ATOMS: atom_id res chain seq x y z
N MET A 1 22.45 -16.77 -55.27
CA MET A 1 23.10 -15.47 -55.55
C MET A 1 22.35 -14.36 -54.83
N ARG A 2 22.85 -13.89 -53.69
CA ARG A 2 22.63 -12.54 -53.12
C ARG A 2 23.61 -12.38 -51.96
N ARG A 3 24.26 -11.22 -51.96
CA ARG A 3 25.58 -10.96 -51.38
C ARG A 3 25.50 -10.66 -49.88
N PHE A 4 26.42 -11.28 -49.14
CA PHE A 4 26.86 -10.86 -47.81
C PHE A 4 27.57 -9.50 -47.92
N VAL A 5 27.24 -8.56 -47.02
CA VAL A 5 28.04 -7.37 -46.75
C VAL A 5 28.16 -7.26 -45.23
N ALA A 6 29.39 -7.43 -44.73
CA ALA A 6 29.78 -7.22 -43.35
C ALA A 6 30.20 -5.75 -43.14
N PRO A 7 30.00 -5.14 -41.96
CA PRO A 7 30.64 -3.89 -41.61
C PRO A 7 31.93 -4.13 -40.80
N LEU A 8 33.01 -3.75 -41.47
CA LEU A 8 34.28 -3.19 -41.00
C LEU A 8 34.38 -2.86 -39.49
N MET A 9 35.27 -3.57 -38.81
CA MET A 9 35.86 -3.19 -37.52
C MET A 9 36.70 -1.91 -37.67
N LEU A 10 36.45 -0.90 -36.82
CA LEU A 10 37.33 0.24 -36.63
C LEU A 10 38.15 0.00 -35.35
N LEU A 11 39.44 -0.24 -35.53
CA LEU A 11 40.47 -0.26 -34.48
C LEU A 11 40.73 1.19 -34.03
N ALA A 12 40.57 1.50 -32.74
CA ALA A 12 41.07 2.72 -32.13
C ALA A 12 42.27 2.38 -31.22
N PRO A 13 43.34 3.20 -31.21
CA PRO A 13 44.58 2.88 -30.51
C PRO A 13 44.51 3.15 -29.01
N LEU A 14 45.23 2.28 -28.30
CA LEU A 14 45.57 2.29 -26.89
C LEU A 14 46.57 3.44 -26.63
N SER A 15 46.19 4.43 -25.84
CA SER A 15 47.13 5.43 -25.30
C SER A 15 47.41 5.10 -23.84
N ALA A 16 48.61 4.57 -23.59
CA ALA A 16 49.18 4.43 -22.25
C ALA A 16 49.69 5.80 -21.77
N LEU A 17 49.28 6.18 -20.56
CA LEU A 17 49.89 7.26 -19.80
C LEU A 17 50.49 6.65 -18.52
N GLU A 18 51.74 6.23 -18.62
CA GLU A 18 52.68 6.12 -17.50
C GLU A 18 52.82 7.51 -16.84
N GLY A 19 52.34 7.64 -15.60
CA GLY A 19 52.52 8.81 -14.75
C GLY A 19 53.10 8.40 -13.40
N CYS A 20 54.39 8.71 -13.22
CA CYS A 20 55.21 8.55 -12.02
C CYS A 20 54.51 8.84 -10.69
N GLN A 21 54.40 7.84 -9.82
CA GLN A 21 54.21 8.05 -8.38
C GLN A 21 55.58 7.96 -7.69
N LYS A 22 56.12 9.14 -7.37
CA LYS A 22 57.37 9.32 -6.62
C LYS A 22 57.03 9.21 -5.13
N SER A 23 57.49 8.14 -4.50
CA SER A 23 57.45 7.93 -3.05
C SER A 23 58.45 8.85 -2.36
N GLU A 24 57.97 9.68 -1.44
CA GLU A 24 58.78 10.48 -0.53
C GLU A 24 58.49 10.06 0.92
N PRO A 25 59.50 10.01 1.81
CA PRO A 25 59.40 9.28 3.07
C PRO A 25 58.67 10.06 4.16
N ALA A 26 57.93 9.32 4.99
CA ALA A 26 57.23 9.82 6.15
C ALA A 26 58.20 10.41 7.18
N ALA A 27 57.97 11.69 7.51
CA ALA A 27 58.61 12.40 8.61
C ALA A 27 58.08 11.92 9.97
N THR A 28 58.98 11.87 10.93
CA THR A 28 58.80 11.41 12.30
C THR A 28 58.06 12.45 13.17
N ALA A 29 57.00 11.98 13.84
CA ALA A 29 56.43 12.36 15.16
C ALA A 29 56.00 13.83 15.44
N PRO A 30 54.87 14.01 16.15
CA PRO A 30 54.98 14.07 17.61
C PRO A 30 53.91 13.28 18.39
N ALA A 31 54.20 13.09 19.67
CA ALA A 31 53.53 12.28 20.66
C ALA A 31 52.00 12.51 20.78
N ALA A 32 51.29 11.40 21.00
CA ALA A 32 49.89 11.38 21.37
C ALA A 32 49.68 12.07 22.74
N PRO A 33 48.71 12.99 22.87
CA PRO A 33 48.25 13.43 24.18
C PRO A 33 47.48 12.29 24.85
N ALA A 34 47.76 12.11 26.15
CA ALA A 34 47.15 11.10 27.00
C ALA A 34 45.61 11.16 26.96
N SER A 35 45.00 10.00 26.78
CA SER A 35 43.56 9.78 26.91
C SER A 35 43.08 10.23 28.30
N GLN A 36 42.37 11.35 28.36
CA GLN A 36 41.51 11.65 29.49
C GLN A 36 40.29 10.73 29.40
N SER A 37 40.15 9.83 30.37
CA SER A 37 38.93 9.08 30.61
C SER A 37 37.78 10.07 30.83
N ALA A 38 36.92 10.21 29.82
CA ALA A 38 35.65 10.88 30.00
C ALA A 38 34.76 10.01 30.91
N THR A 39 34.42 10.55 32.07
CA THR A 39 33.41 10.02 32.98
C THR A 39 32.10 9.83 32.20
N PRO A 40 31.42 8.68 32.29
CA PRO A 40 30.12 8.50 31.65
C PRO A 40 29.12 9.52 32.20
N ALA A 41 28.57 10.35 31.32
CA ALA A 41 27.44 11.20 31.65
C ALA A 41 26.26 10.31 32.03
N ALA A 42 25.70 10.53 33.22
CA ALA A 42 24.54 9.84 33.72
C ALA A 42 23.37 9.96 32.74
N ALA A 43 22.71 8.83 32.46
CA ALA A 43 21.47 8.79 31.71
C ALA A 43 20.41 9.68 32.37
N PRO A 44 19.56 10.37 31.59
CA PRO A 44 18.46 11.16 32.15
C PRO A 44 17.53 10.22 32.93
N ALA A 45 17.24 10.62 34.17
CA ALA A 45 16.33 9.91 35.06
C ALA A 45 14.98 9.70 34.36
N THR A 46 14.57 8.44 34.25
CA THR A 46 13.19 8.05 33.95
C THR A 46 12.25 8.83 34.86
N ALA A 47 11.30 9.54 34.24
CA ALA A 47 10.22 10.20 34.94
C ALA A 47 9.53 9.19 35.87
N THR A 48 9.53 9.47 37.16
CA THR A 48 8.79 8.71 38.16
C THR A 48 7.31 8.81 37.80
N ALA A 49 6.70 7.68 37.44
CA ALA A 49 5.28 7.59 37.15
C ALA A 49 4.47 8.01 38.38
N ALA A 50 3.41 8.79 38.17
CA ALA A 50 2.48 9.18 39.21
C ALA A 50 1.72 7.93 39.70
N VAL A 51 1.98 7.51 40.94
CA VAL A 51 1.21 6.47 41.63
C VAL A 51 -0.15 7.07 42.00
N ASP A 52 -1.24 6.40 41.64
CA ASP A 52 -2.58 6.77 42.10
C ASP A 52 -2.66 6.58 43.64
N PRO A 53 -2.89 7.64 44.43
CA PRO A 53 -2.96 7.54 45.88
C PRO A 53 -4.12 6.68 46.41
N ALA A 54 -5.06 6.27 45.55
CA ALA A 54 -6.17 5.40 45.94
C ALA A 54 -5.78 3.91 46.09
N HIS A 55 -4.68 3.46 45.47
CA HIS A 55 -4.27 2.04 45.43
C HIS A 55 -2.76 1.84 45.64
N PRO A 56 -2.23 2.14 46.85
CA PRO A 56 -0.80 2.11 47.16
C PRO A 56 -0.16 0.71 47.07
N GLU A 57 -0.96 -0.36 47.08
CA GLU A 57 -0.53 -1.76 47.01
C GLU A 57 -0.26 -2.27 45.58
N THR A 58 -0.70 -1.54 44.55
CA THR A 58 -0.63 -2.02 43.17
C THR A 58 0.76 -1.76 42.58
N LYS A 59 1.41 -2.80 42.04
CA LYS A 59 2.66 -2.66 41.28
C LYS A 59 2.32 -2.15 39.88
N TRP A 60 3.16 -1.28 39.32
CA TRP A 60 2.92 -0.65 38.01
C TRP A 60 4.07 -0.94 37.04
N ILE A 61 3.76 -1.17 35.76
CA ILE A 61 4.72 -1.09 34.65
C ILE A 61 4.34 0.12 33.80
N GLY A 62 5.08 1.22 33.95
CA GLY A 62 4.70 2.48 33.31
C GLY A 62 3.32 2.95 33.81
N ASN A 63 2.34 3.07 32.91
CA ASN A 63 0.98 3.52 33.22
C ASN A 63 -0.05 2.38 33.33
N ILE A 64 0.40 1.11 33.37
CA ILE A 64 -0.49 -0.06 33.42
C ILE A 64 -0.34 -0.75 34.78
N PRO A 65 -1.43 -0.96 35.53
CA PRO A 65 -1.36 -1.66 36.81
C PRO A 65 -1.21 -3.18 36.59
N TYR A 66 -0.42 -3.83 37.46
CA TYR A 66 -0.08 -5.26 37.34
C TYR A 66 -1.28 -6.19 37.52
N ASP A 67 -2.34 -5.73 38.17
CA ASP A 67 -3.59 -6.46 38.43
C ASP A 67 -4.39 -6.80 37.16
N VAL A 68 -4.09 -6.14 36.04
CA VAL A 68 -4.64 -6.46 34.71
C VAL A 68 -4.06 -7.76 34.16
N PHE A 69 -2.89 -8.18 34.65
CA PHE A 69 -2.28 -9.46 34.28
C PHE A 69 -2.59 -10.49 35.36
N TYR A 70 -3.32 -11.54 34.98
CA TYR A 70 -3.58 -12.68 35.87
C TYR A 70 -2.28 -13.15 36.52
N ASP A 71 -2.29 -13.37 37.84
CA ASP A 71 -1.11 -13.81 38.61
C ASP A 71 -0.48 -15.10 38.07
N GLN A 72 -1.26 -15.88 37.31
CA GLN A 72 -0.80 -17.06 36.59
C GLN A 72 -1.47 -17.15 35.20
N PRO A 73 -0.99 -16.39 34.19
CA PRO A 73 -1.66 -16.28 32.90
C PRO A 73 -1.65 -17.62 32.15
N LEU A 74 -0.67 -18.48 32.43
CA LEU A 74 -0.57 -19.83 31.87
C LEU A 74 -1.56 -20.81 32.50
N THR A 75 -1.98 -20.58 33.75
CA THR A 75 -2.99 -21.42 34.41
C THR A 75 -4.40 -21.06 33.92
N VAL A 76 -4.66 -19.77 33.67
CA VAL A 76 -5.91 -19.29 33.05
C VAL A 76 -6.04 -19.77 31.60
N ALA A 77 -4.93 -19.80 30.85
CA ALA A 77 -4.92 -20.33 29.48
C ALA A 77 -5.04 -21.88 29.42
N ALA A 78 -4.70 -22.57 30.51
CA ALA A 78 -4.79 -24.03 30.62
C ALA A 78 -6.12 -24.50 31.23
N ASP A 79 -6.93 -23.59 31.77
CA ASP A 79 -8.24 -23.92 32.30
C ASP A 79 -9.26 -24.10 31.16
N SER A 80 -9.49 -25.35 30.80
CA SER A 80 -10.48 -25.76 29.79
C SER A 80 -11.83 -26.15 30.42
N THR A 81 -12.17 -25.64 31.61
CA THR A 81 -13.51 -25.86 32.17
C THR A 81 -14.57 -25.23 31.28
N VAL A 82 -15.32 -26.10 30.60
CA VAL A 82 -16.51 -25.71 29.84
C VAL A 82 -17.56 -25.25 30.84
N ILE A 83 -17.83 -23.94 30.89
CA ILE A 83 -18.96 -23.40 31.63
C ILE A 83 -20.24 -23.98 31.01
N ALA A 84 -21.00 -24.73 31.82
CA ALA A 84 -22.23 -25.38 31.40
C ALA A 84 -23.19 -24.34 30.80
N ALA A 85 -23.48 -24.49 29.51
CA ALA A 85 -24.48 -23.70 28.81
C ALA A 85 -25.84 -23.89 29.48
N VAL A 86 -26.50 -22.78 29.77
CA VAL A 86 -27.89 -22.74 30.20
C VAL A 86 -28.72 -23.48 29.15
N SER A 87 -29.38 -24.55 29.55
CA SER A 87 -30.17 -25.41 28.67
C SER A 87 -31.34 -24.64 28.09
N THR A 88 -31.25 -24.29 26.80
CA THR A 88 -32.43 -24.06 25.97
C THR A 88 -32.63 -25.30 25.12
N SER A 89 -33.76 -25.98 25.32
CA SER A 89 -34.13 -27.18 24.60
C SER A 89 -34.21 -26.89 23.10
N ALA A 90 -33.22 -27.36 22.35
CA ALA A 90 -33.31 -27.53 20.92
C ALA A 90 -32.79 -28.95 20.58
N THR A 91 -33.65 -29.72 19.94
CA THR A 91 -33.42 -31.10 19.48
C THR A 91 -32.14 -31.24 18.65
N PRO A 92 -31.37 -32.33 18.81
CA PRO A 92 -30.11 -32.52 18.08
C PRO A 92 -30.40 -32.93 16.63
N SER A 93 -30.00 -32.07 15.69
CA SER A 93 -29.89 -32.44 14.28
C SER A 93 -28.52 -33.07 14.02
N SER A 94 -28.53 -34.24 13.39
CA SER A 94 -27.37 -35.02 12.98
C SER A 94 -26.36 -34.19 12.17
N ALA A 95 -25.08 -34.30 12.52
CA ALA A 95 -23.98 -33.66 11.79
C ALA A 95 -23.84 -34.26 10.38
N ALA A 96 -24.14 -33.45 9.37
CA ALA A 96 -23.88 -33.74 7.97
C ALA A 96 -22.41 -33.42 7.61
N PRO A 97 -21.81 -34.12 6.63
CA PRO A 97 -20.43 -33.86 6.20
C PRO A 97 -20.27 -32.45 5.61
N ALA A 98 -19.05 -31.90 5.74
CA ALA A 98 -18.66 -30.61 5.19
C ALA A 98 -19.05 -30.48 3.70
N ALA A 99 -19.91 -29.50 3.41
CA ALA A 99 -20.34 -29.19 2.06
C ALA A 99 -19.17 -28.66 1.24
N ALA A 100 -19.04 -29.17 0.02
CA ALA A 100 -18.20 -28.58 -1.02
C ALA A 100 -18.58 -27.09 -1.23
N PRO A 101 -17.62 -26.22 -1.60
CA PRO A 101 -17.90 -24.80 -1.82
C PRO A 101 -19.07 -24.66 -2.80
N ALA A 102 -20.03 -23.82 -2.43
CA ALA A 102 -21.21 -23.58 -3.25
C ALA A 102 -20.78 -23.13 -4.65
N PRO A 103 -21.41 -23.66 -5.72
CA PRO A 103 -21.15 -23.15 -7.06
C PRO A 103 -21.50 -21.66 -7.07
N MET A 104 -20.52 -20.82 -7.45
CA MET A 104 -20.80 -19.41 -7.74
C MET A 104 -21.96 -19.35 -8.75
N PRO A 105 -22.90 -18.40 -8.60
CA PRO A 105 -23.84 -18.11 -9.66
C PRO A 105 -23.05 -17.88 -10.94
N ALA A 106 -23.44 -18.56 -12.03
CA ALA A 106 -22.85 -18.33 -13.34
C ALA A 106 -22.99 -16.84 -13.66
N ALA A 107 -21.88 -16.11 -13.60
CA ALA A 107 -21.83 -14.74 -14.05
C ALA A 107 -22.09 -14.77 -15.56
N THR A 108 -23.20 -14.15 -15.98
CA THR A 108 -23.40 -13.82 -17.39
C THR A 108 -22.18 -13.01 -17.82
N PRO A 109 -21.47 -13.38 -18.90
CA PRO A 109 -20.32 -12.63 -19.35
C PRO A 109 -20.78 -11.21 -19.65
N SER A 110 -20.35 -10.26 -18.81
CA SER A 110 -20.44 -8.85 -19.16
C SER A 110 -19.47 -8.67 -20.33
N THR A 111 -20.03 -8.46 -21.52
CA THR A 111 -19.29 -7.97 -22.67
C THR A 111 -18.65 -6.64 -22.27
N GLY A 112 -17.38 -6.70 -21.88
CA GLY A 112 -16.54 -5.57 -21.49
C GLY A 112 -16.24 -4.63 -22.66
N GLY A 113 -17.27 -3.93 -23.13
CA GLY A 113 -17.19 -2.91 -24.18
C GLY A 113 -17.90 -1.60 -23.82
N GLY A 114 -18.47 -1.49 -22.63
CA GLY A 114 -19.00 -0.22 -22.12
C GLY A 114 -17.85 0.67 -21.65
N ALA A 115 -17.86 1.94 -22.06
CA ALA A 115 -16.92 2.92 -21.52
C ALA A 115 -17.06 3.00 -19.99
N VAL A 116 -15.94 2.93 -19.27
CA VAL A 116 -15.91 3.03 -17.81
C VAL A 116 -16.30 4.45 -17.40
N ASP A 117 -17.34 4.60 -16.58
CA ASP A 117 -17.73 5.89 -16.00
C ASP A 117 -16.84 6.24 -14.80
N TRP A 118 -15.66 6.80 -15.10
CA TRP A 118 -14.69 7.18 -14.08
C TRP A 118 -15.22 8.22 -13.08
N GLN A 119 -16.12 9.10 -13.52
CA GLN A 119 -16.69 10.15 -12.65
C GLN A 119 -17.58 9.55 -11.57
N GLN A 120 -18.35 8.52 -11.91
CA GLN A 120 -19.20 7.83 -10.97
C GLN A 120 -18.39 6.97 -9.98
N LEU A 121 -17.29 6.36 -10.44
CA LEU A 121 -16.49 5.43 -9.64
C LEU A 121 -15.55 6.13 -8.65
N ALA A 122 -14.89 7.20 -9.08
CA ALA A 122 -13.96 7.94 -8.25
C ALA A 122 -14.03 9.44 -8.57
N PRO A 123 -14.82 10.22 -7.80
CA PRO A 123 -14.92 11.65 -8.01
C PRO A 123 -13.54 12.31 -8.01
N MET A 124 -13.32 13.26 -8.93
CA MET A 124 -12.01 13.91 -9.08
C MET A 124 -11.46 14.50 -7.77
N ALA A 125 -12.33 14.98 -6.88
CA ALA A 125 -11.95 15.46 -5.56
C ALA A 125 -11.24 14.37 -4.71
N ALA A 126 -11.78 13.15 -4.69
CA ALA A 126 -11.16 12.02 -3.98
C ALA A 126 -9.80 11.65 -4.59
N ILE A 127 -9.67 11.68 -5.92
CA ILE A 127 -8.40 11.45 -6.61
C ILE A 127 -7.36 12.51 -6.23
N VAL A 128 -7.73 13.78 -6.27
CA VAL A 128 -6.85 14.90 -5.91
C VAL A 128 -6.39 14.78 -4.45
N ASP A 129 -7.30 14.43 -3.55
CA ASP A 129 -6.96 14.25 -2.14
C ASP A 129 -6.05 13.04 -1.93
N GLU A 130 -6.28 11.92 -2.63
CA GLU A 130 -5.34 10.78 -2.56
C GLU A 130 -3.95 11.14 -3.09
N VAL A 131 -3.84 11.89 -4.19
CA VAL A 131 -2.55 12.35 -4.71
C VAL A 131 -1.82 13.23 -3.68
N LYS A 132 -2.53 14.12 -2.99
CA LYS A 132 -1.94 14.90 -1.88
C LYS A 132 -1.45 13.99 -0.76
N GLN A 133 -2.24 13.00 -0.36
CA GLN A 133 -1.85 12.04 0.69
C GLN A 133 -0.64 11.20 0.29
N ILE A 134 -0.57 10.75 -0.97
CA ILE A 134 0.60 10.07 -1.55
C ILE A 134 1.82 10.99 -1.46
N ARG A 135 1.70 12.25 -1.90
CA ARG A 135 2.81 13.23 -1.84
C ARG A 135 3.35 13.37 -0.42
N VAL A 136 2.47 13.54 0.58
CA VAL A 136 2.86 13.67 1.99
C VAL A 136 3.57 12.41 2.50
N ARG A 137 3.05 11.21 2.18
CA ARG A 137 3.68 9.94 2.59
C ARG A 137 5.04 9.73 1.92
N LEU A 138 5.14 10.00 0.63
CA LEU A 138 6.40 9.90 -0.11
C LEU A 138 7.43 10.92 0.37
N GLU A 139 7.04 12.17 0.64
CA GLU A 139 7.91 13.19 1.25
C GLU A 139 8.52 12.71 2.56
N LYS A 140 7.69 12.13 3.45
CA LYS A 140 8.16 11.55 4.71
C LYS A 140 9.12 10.39 4.47
N ASN A 141 8.75 9.45 3.60
CA ASN A 141 9.49 8.20 3.42
C ASN A 141 10.78 8.38 2.58
N LEU A 142 10.87 9.44 1.79
CA LEU A 142 12.05 9.80 0.97
C LEU A 142 12.85 10.96 1.55
N LEU A 143 12.65 11.30 2.83
CA LEU A 143 13.38 12.37 3.50
C LEU A 143 14.86 12.02 3.73
N LYS A 144 15.13 10.77 4.15
CA LYS A 144 16.48 10.25 4.40
C LYS A 144 16.54 8.76 4.11
N VAL A 145 17.75 8.25 3.81
CA VAL A 145 17.99 6.83 3.47
C VAL A 145 17.43 5.86 4.51
N GLY A 146 17.50 6.21 5.80
CA GLY A 146 16.98 5.37 6.88
C GLY A 146 15.45 5.22 6.87
N ASP A 147 14.71 6.23 6.43
CA ASP A 147 13.25 6.15 6.31
C ASP A 147 12.86 5.38 5.05
N PHE A 148 13.59 5.59 3.95
CA PHE A 148 13.41 4.83 2.72
C PHE A 148 13.61 3.33 2.95
N ASN A 149 14.73 2.94 3.56
CA ASN A 149 15.06 1.53 3.82
C ASN A 149 13.98 0.79 4.63
N LYS A 150 13.24 1.52 5.50
CA LYS A 150 12.17 0.95 6.33
C LYS A 150 10.83 0.85 5.60
N ASN A 151 10.64 1.62 4.53
CA ASN A 151 9.34 1.85 3.91
C ASN A 151 9.31 1.53 2.41
N THR A 152 10.31 0.83 1.87
CA THR A 152 10.40 0.48 0.44
C THR A 152 9.11 -0.12 -0.11
N ALA A 153 8.50 -1.07 0.60
CA ALA A 153 7.21 -1.65 0.20
C ALA A 153 6.08 -0.62 0.11
N VAL A 154 5.96 0.28 1.09
CA VAL A 154 4.93 1.33 1.11
C VAL A 154 5.16 2.36 0.00
N ILE A 155 6.42 2.71 -0.25
CA ILE A 155 6.82 3.60 -1.35
C ILE A 155 6.47 2.95 -2.69
N GLY A 156 6.75 1.66 -2.85
CA GLY A 156 6.40 0.87 -4.03
C GLY A 156 4.89 0.87 -4.31
N GLN A 157 4.08 0.66 -3.27
CA GLN A 157 2.62 0.70 -3.31
C GLN A 157 2.08 2.10 -3.66
N ASP A 158 2.63 3.16 -3.05
CA ASP A 158 2.25 4.54 -3.35
C ASP A 158 2.61 4.93 -4.78
N GLY A 159 3.76 4.47 -5.29
CA GLY A 159 4.15 4.62 -6.70
C GLY A 159 3.19 3.93 -7.67
N ALA A 160 2.81 2.67 -7.38
CA ALA A 160 1.86 1.92 -8.21
C ALA A 160 0.47 2.58 -8.24
N LEU A 161 -0.01 3.05 -7.09
CA LEU A 161 -1.28 3.79 -7.03
C LEU A 161 -1.19 5.12 -7.79
N LEU A 162 -0.07 5.84 -7.70
CA LEU A 162 0.14 7.06 -8.48
C LEU A 162 0.14 6.77 -9.99
N ALA A 163 0.72 5.64 -10.40
CA ALA A 163 0.71 5.19 -11.80
C ALA A 163 -0.72 4.92 -12.30
N ALA A 164 -1.51 4.21 -11.50
CA ALA A 164 -2.92 3.95 -11.78
C ALA A 164 -3.72 5.27 -11.87
N ILE A 165 -3.55 6.18 -10.91
CA ILE A 165 -4.21 7.48 -10.91
C ILE A 165 -3.86 8.30 -12.15
N GLY A 166 -2.58 8.37 -12.54
CA GLY A 166 -2.17 9.08 -13.76
C GLY A 166 -2.86 8.53 -15.02
N SER A 167 -2.99 7.20 -15.11
CA SER A 167 -3.67 6.54 -16.22
C SER A 167 -5.18 6.84 -16.25
N VAL A 168 -5.83 6.89 -15.09
CA VAL A 168 -7.25 7.19 -14.95
C VAL A 168 -7.52 8.67 -15.25
N VAL A 169 -6.72 9.60 -14.68
CA VAL A 169 -6.94 11.05 -14.84
C VAL A 169 -6.80 11.50 -16.29
N ALA A 170 -5.92 10.87 -17.07
CA ALA A 170 -5.80 11.13 -18.52
C ALA A 170 -7.12 10.87 -19.27
N LYS A 171 -7.97 9.96 -18.77
CA LYS A 171 -9.23 9.52 -19.39
C LYS A 171 -10.48 10.03 -18.63
N HIS A 172 -10.29 10.64 -17.46
CA HIS A 172 -11.36 11.07 -16.57
C HIS A 172 -12.03 12.36 -17.09
N PRO A 173 -13.36 12.54 -17.02
CA PRO A 173 -14.01 13.75 -17.54
C PRO A 173 -13.81 14.99 -16.66
N GLY A 174 -13.73 14.84 -15.34
CA GLY A 174 -13.37 15.93 -14.41
C GLY A 174 -11.99 16.54 -14.65
N GLU A 175 -11.80 17.78 -14.21
CA GLU A 175 -10.62 18.61 -14.49
C GLU A 175 -9.71 18.82 -13.27
N VAL A 176 -8.40 18.83 -13.51
CA VAL A 176 -7.35 19.20 -12.53
C VAL A 176 -6.22 19.93 -13.25
N ASN A 177 -5.48 20.78 -12.53
CA ASN A 177 -4.43 21.64 -13.09
C ASN A 177 -3.20 20.90 -13.68
N TRP A 178 -3.12 19.59 -13.51
CA TRP A 178 -2.06 18.72 -14.03
C TRP A 178 -2.59 17.62 -14.96
N LYS A 179 -3.85 17.69 -15.39
CA LYS A 179 -4.50 16.65 -16.21
C LYS A 179 -3.76 16.42 -17.54
N ASP A 180 -3.29 17.50 -18.16
CA ASP A 180 -2.45 17.49 -19.35
C ASP A 180 -1.10 16.78 -19.15
N LYS A 181 -0.68 16.58 -17.89
CA LYS A 181 0.55 15.91 -17.47
C LYS A 181 0.29 14.52 -16.88
N ALA A 182 -0.96 14.03 -16.89
CA ALA A 182 -1.33 12.80 -16.23
C ALA A 182 -0.55 11.57 -16.71
N ASN A 183 -0.23 11.50 -18.01
CA ASN A 183 0.60 10.43 -18.59
C ASN A 183 2.06 10.48 -18.08
N PHE A 184 2.60 11.66 -17.80
CA PHE A 184 3.93 11.78 -17.17
C PHE A 184 3.88 11.34 -15.70
N ILE A 185 2.82 11.71 -14.97
CA ILE A 185 2.61 11.26 -13.58
C ILE A 185 2.46 9.74 -13.53
N ARG A 186 1.78 9.13 -14.52
CA ARG A 186 1.71 7.66 -14.68
C ARG A 186 3.12 7.06 -14.74
N ASP A 187 3.93 7.53 -15.69
CA ASP A 187 5.25 6.97 -15.96
C ASP A 187 6.21 7.18 -14.79
N LEU A 188 6.14 8.33 -14.11
CA LEU A 188 6.94 8.61 -12.91
C LEU A 188 6.46 7.79 -11.70
N GLY A 189 5.16 7.58 -11.54
CA GLY A 189 4.58 6.69 -10.53
C GLY A 189 5.09 5.26 -10.69
N TYR A 190 5.09 4.74 -11.92
CA TYR A 190 5.66 3.45 -12.25
C TYR A 190 7.16 3.39 -11.89
N GLN A 191 7.94 4.43 -12.26
CA GLN A 191 9.35 4.51 -11.91
C GLN A 191 9.58 4.54 -10.39
N ILE A 192 8.78 5.26 -9.61
CA ILE A 192 8.84 5.22 -8.14
C ILE A 192 8.59 3.80 -7.66
N SER A 193 7.57 3.13 -8.20
CA SER A 193 7.18 1.78 -7.79
C SER A 193 8.31 0.76 -7.98
N VAL A 194 8.88 0.68 -9.18
CA VAL A 194 9.91 -0.32 -9.52
C VAL A 194 11.30 0.02 -8.98
N LYS A 195 11.59 1.29 -8.68
CA LYS A 195 12.88 1.70 -8.10
C LYS A 195 12.92 1.60 -6.58
N ALA A 196 11.76 1.48 -5.93
CA ALA A 196 11.62 1.35 -4.48
C ALA A 196 12.02 -0.04 -3.96
N GLU A 197 13.19 -0.52 -4.36
CA GLU A 197 13.72 -1.83 -4.01
C GLU A 197 15.15 -1.74 -3.45
N GLY A 198 15.46 -2.60 -2.49
CA GLY A 198 16.77 -2.69 -1.88
C GLY A 198 17.02 -1.65 -0.79
N SER A 199 18.29 -1.42 -0.45
CA SER A 199 18.67 -0.52 0.64
C SER A 199 19.91 0.30 0.29
N GLY A 200 20.02 1.48 0.89
CA GLY A 200 21.19 2.37 0.76
C GLY A 200 20.96 3.57 -0.15
N SER A 201 22.00 4.38 -0.33
CA SER A 201 21.90 5.68 -1.01
C SER A 201 21.56 5.57 -2.50
N LYS A 202 22.01 4.51 -3.18
CA LYS A 202 21.75 4.31 -4.62
C LYS A 202 20.26 4.12 -4.94
N PRO A 203 19.54 3.12 -4.38
CA PRO A 203 18.11 2.97 -4.63
C PRO A 203 17.28 4.13 -4.06
N PHE A 204 17.69 4.70 -2.92
CA PHE A 204 17.10 5.91 -2.36
C PHE A 204 17.09 7.07 -3.37
N ASN A 205 18.25 7.43 -3.92
CA ASN A 205 18.35 8.53 -4.88
C ASN A 205 17.60 8.20 -6.17
N ALA A 206 17.69 6.96 -6.65
CA ALA A 206 16.97 6.52 -7.85
C ALA A 206 15.44 6.65 -7.71
N THR A 207 14.90 6.41 -6.52
CA THR A 207 13.46 6.56 -6.23
C THR A 207 13.07 8.01 -5.96
N LYS A 208 13.95 8.78 -5.33
CA LYS A 208 13.70 10.18 -4.98
C LYS A 208 13.58 11.08 -6.21
N THR A 209 14.42 10.88 -7.23
CA THR A 209 14.39 11.67 -8.46
C THR A 209 13.01 11.71 -9.14
N PRO A 210 12.38 10.57 -9.51
CA PRO A 210 11.05 10.62 -10.15
C PRO A 210 9.98 11.20 -9.22
N PHE A 211 10.12 11.06 -7.90
CA PHE A 211 9.21 11.73 -6.96
C PHE A 211 9.35 13.25 -6.95
N GLU A 212 10.57 13.78 -7.03
CA GLU A 212 10.80 15.22 -7.17
C GLU A 212 10.21 15.75 -8.47
N ASP A 213 10.29 14.99 -9.55
CA ASP A 213 9.65 15.35 -10.83
C ASP A 213 8.12 15.33 -10.72
N VAL A 214 7.52 14.33 -10.05
CA VAL A 214 6.07 14.32 -9.76
C VAL A 214 5.65 15.61 -9.06
N LYS A 215 6.39 16.04 -8.02
CA LYS A 215 6.07 17.27 -7.29
C LYS A 215 6.05 18.49 -8.22
N ARG A 216 7.09 18.64 -9.05
CA ARG A 216 7.19 19.73 -10.02
C ARG A 216 5.99 19.76 -10.98
N LEU A 217 5.59 18.60 -11.52
CA LEU A 217 4.44 18.51 -12.43
C LEU A 217 3.12 18.87 -11.75
N LEU A 218 2.90 18.37 -10.53
CA LEU A 218 1.72 18.69 -9.71
C LEU A 218 1.66 20.19 -9.36
N ASP A 219 2.82 20.82 -9.17
CA ASP A 219 2.97 22.25 -8.89
C ASP A 219 2.87 23.13 -10.15
N GLY A 220 2.64 22.54 -11.32
CA GLY A 220 2.33 23.26 -12.56
C GLY A 220 3.49 23.37 -13.54
N GLU A 221 4.67 22.85 -13.23
CA GLU A 221 5.80 22.88 -14.17
C GLU A 221 5.54 22.05 -15.42
N SER A 222 6.21 22.41 -16.51
CA SER A 222 6.17 21.65 -17.76
C SER A 222 7.01 20.36 -17.64
N PRO A 223 6.55 19.24 -18.22
CA PRO A 223 7.31 18.01 -18.22
C PRO A 223 8.53 18.10 -19.13
N THR A 224 9.53 17.29 -18.81
CA THR A 224 10.69 17.06 -19.67
C THR A 224 10.47 15.78 -20.48
N GLY A 225 10.62 15.87 -21.80
CA GLY A 225 10.46 14.72 -22.70
C GLY A 225 9.01 14.46 -23.11
N THR A 226 8.72 13.21 -23.47
CA THR A 226 7.43 12.78 -24.03
C THR A 226 6.93 11.54 -23.29
N ALA A 227 5.65 11.54 -22.90
CA ALA A 227 4.96 10.35 -22.40
C ALA A 227 4.12 9.74 -23.52
N LYS A 228 3.95 8.41 -23.50
CA LYS A 228 3.03 7.73 -24.43
C LYS A 228 1.59 8.01 -24.04
N ASP A 229 0.72 8.23 -25.02
CA ASP A 229 -0.70 8.49 -24.77
C ASP A 229 -1.43 7.26 -24.23
N ASP A 230 -1.13 6.08 -24.76
CA ASP A 230 -1.77 4.83 -24.35
C ASP A 230 -0.72 3.77 -24.03
N VAL A 231 -0.86 3.17 -22.86
CA VAL A 231 -0.02 2.09 -22.33
C VAL A 231 -0.97 1.13 -21.60
N PRO A 232 -0.87 -0.20 -21.82
CA PRO A 232 -1.69 -1.16 -21.10
C PRO A 232 -1.56 -0.96 -19.58
N LEU A 233 -2.68 -0.98 -18.85
CA LEU A 233 -2.67 -0.65 -17.42
C LEU A 233 -1.80 -1.60 -16.61
N ALA A 234 -1.80 -2.88 -16.98
CA ALA A 234 -0.96 -3.90 -16.34
C ALA A 234 0.56 -3.65 -16.49
N GLU A 235 1.00 -2.88 -17.50
CA GLU A 235 2.43 -2.55 -17.68
C GLU A 235 2.92 -1.46 -16.72
N VAL A 236 2.02 -0.60 -16.23
CA VAL A 236 2.38 0.58 -15.42
C VAL A 236 1.88 0.50 -13.98
N ALA A 237 0.84 -0.28 -13.73
CA ALA A 237 0.20 -0.39 -12.43
C ALA A 237 0.25 -1.84 -11.96
N ASP A 238 1.34 -2.20 -11.28
CA ASP A 238 1.56 -3.57 -10.80
C ASP A 238 0.42 -4.07 -9.91
N ARG A 239 -0.16 -5.23 -10.26
CA ARG A 239 -1.32 -5.81 -9.57
C ARG A 239 -0.99 -6.14 -8.11
N ALA A 240 0.20 -6.67 -7.82
CA ALA A 240 0.58 -7.06 -6.47
C ALA A 240 0.69 -5.84 -5.54
N ALA A 241 1.33 -4.76 -6.02
CA ALA A 241 1.45 -3.49 -5.33
C ALA A 241 0.10 -2.81 -5.12
N LEU A 242 -0.77 -2.79 -6.14
CA LEU A 242 -2.14 -2.28 -6.01
C LEU A 242 -2.96 -3.09 -5.00
N MET A 243 -2.90 -4.43 -5.04
CA MET A 243 -3.60 -5.27 -4.06
C MET A 243 -3.09 -5.06 -2.63
N ALA A 244 -1.78 -4.91 -2.44
CA ALA A 244 -1.22 -4.58 -1.13
C ALA A 244 -1.69 -3.20 -0.64
N LYS A 245 -1.77 -2.21 -1.54
CA LYS A 245 -2.31 -0.89 -1.24
C LYS A 245 -3.80 -0.90 -0.92
N LEU A 246 -4.58 -1.67 -1.68
CA LEU A 246 -6.00 -1.92 -1.46
C LEU A 246 -6.24 -2.51 -0.07
N ASN A 247 -5.45 -3.51 0.32
CA ASN A 247 -5.52 -4.10 1.65
C ASN A 247 -5.21 -3.07 2.76
N ALA A 248 -4.17 -2.24 2.58
CA ALA A 248 -3.84 -1.21 3.56
C ALA A 248 -4.98 -0.19 3.75
N LYS A 249 -5.67 0.20 2.66
CA LYS A 249 -6.85 1.08 2.71
C LYS A 249 -8.05 0.38 3.36
N TYR A 250 -8.31 -0.87 3.00
CA TYR A 250 -9.34 -1.69 3.63
C TYR A 250 -9.16 -1.77 5.16
N GLU A 251 -7.95 -2.10 5.62
CA GLU A 251 -7.65 -2.17 7.05
C GLU A 251 -7.79 -0.81 7.74
N ALA A 252 -7.40 0.29 7.09
CA ALA A 252 -7.61 1.63 7.63
C ALA A 252 -9.10 2.00 7.77
N VAL A 253 -9.93 1.68 6.77
CA VAL A 253 -11.38 1.94 6.80
C VAL A 253 -12.08 1.08 7.86
N LYS A 254 -11.72 -0.19 7.95
CA LYS A 254 -12.22 -1.15 8.95
C LYS A 254 -11.85 -0.76 10.39
N SER A 255 -10.58 -0.41 10.63
CA SER A 255 -10.08 -0.15 11.99
C SER A 255 -10.49 1.22 12.53
N ASN A 256 -10.55 2.25 11.68
CA ASN A 256 -10.88 3.61 12.12
C ASN A 256 -12.38 3.86 12.30
N VAL A 257 -13.22 3.02 11.67
CA VAL A 257 -14.68 3.15 11.69
C VAL A 257 -15.33 1.86 12.17
N ASN A 258 -15.38 1.73 13.49
CA ASN A 258 -15.93 0.58 14.21
C ASN A 258 -17.21 0.92 15.00
N THR A 259 -17.71 2.15 14.89
CA THR A 259 -18.97 2.60 15.51
C THR A 259 -19.69 3.59 14.61
N ALA A 260 -21.00 3.77 14.82
CA ALA A 260 -21.80 4.76 14.09
C ALA A 260 -21.30 6.21 14.30
N ALA A 261 -20.83 6.53 15.51
CA ALA A 261 -20.26 7.85 15.81
C ALA A 261 -19.00 8.11 14.97
N ARG A 262 -18.08 7.13 14.91
CA ARG A 262 -16.87 7.23 14.08
C ARG A 262 -17.18 7.29 12.60
N LEU A 263 -18.21 6.58 12.12
CA LEU A 263 -18.63 6.68 10.71
C LEU A 263 -19.09 8.09 10.37
N LYS A 264 -19.84 8.73 11.27
CA LYS A 264 -20.31 10.10 11.07
C LYS A 264 -19.16 11.11 11.11
N GLU A 265 -18.22 10.94 12.04
CA GLU A 265 -17.06 11.82 12.19
C GLU A 265 -16.08 11.72 11.02
N GLU A 266 -15.81 10.51 10.54
CA GLU A 266 -14.83 10.22 9.49
C GLU A 266 -15.46 10.06 8.10
N LYS A 267 -16.73 10.45 7.93
CA LYS A 267 -17.55 10.16 6.75
C LYS A 267 -16.84 10.49 5.43
N ASP A 268 -16.37 11.72 5.28
CA ASP A 268 -15.75 12.19 4.04
C ASP A 268 -14.45 11.42 3.74
N LYS A 269 -13.68 11.11 4.79
CA LYS A 269 -12.45 10.33 4.67
C LYS A 269 -12.77 8.89 4.23
N VAL A 270 -13.77 8.25 4.83
CA VAL A 270 -14.20 6.89 4.46
C VAL A 270 -14.71 6.85 3.02
N LEU A 271 -15.53 7.81 2.61
CA LEU A 271 -16.02 7.91 1.24
C LEU A 271 -14.87 8.07 0.25
N GLY A 272 -13.89 8.93 0.56
CA GLY A 272 -12.68 9.09 -0.24
C GLY A 272 -11.87 7.78 -0.32
N ASP A 273 -11.60 7.13 0.80
CA ASP A 273 -10.84 5.88 0.82
C ASP A 273 -11.54 4.76 0.03
N LEU A 274 -12.86 4.59 0.19
CA LEU A 274 -13.65 3.60 -0.55
C LEU A 274 -13.70 3.91 -2.06
N ALA A 275 -13.80 5.19 -2.45
CA ALA A 275 -13.75 5.58 -3.85
C ALA A 275 -12.40 5.22 -4.50
N ILE A 276 -11.29 5.41 -3.77
CA ILE A 276 -9.97 5.00 -4.25
C ILE A 276 -9.81 3.48 -4.28
N MET A 277 -10.41 2.75 -3.33
CA MET A 277 -10.46 1.29 -3.39
C MET A 277 -11.21 0.80 -4.64
N ASN A 278 -12.30 1.47 -5.00
CA ASN A 278 -13.07 1.19 -6.21
C ASN A 278 -12.31 1.52 -7.50
N LEU A 279 -11.58 2.63 -7.51
CA LEU A 279 -10.66 2.97 -8.61
C LEU A 279 -9.63 1.86 -8.84
N MET A 280 -8.96 1.38 -7.78
CA MET A 280 -7.96 0.31 -7.89
C MET A 280 -8.57 -0.98 -8.43
N MET A 281 -9.75 -1.37 -7.95
CA MET A 281 -10.43 -2.57 -8.44
C MET A 281 -10.87 -2.44 -9.90
N THR A 282 -11.31 -1.25 -10.30
CA THR A 282 -11.68 -0.98 -11.71
C THR A 282 -10.46 -1.05 -12.62
N VAL A 283 -9.32 -0.51 -12.18
CA VAL A 283 -8.05 -0.64 -12.91
C VAL A 283 -7.68 -2.12 -13.07
N MET A 284 -7.77 -2.93 -12.01
CA MET A 284 -7.46 -4.37 -12.05
C MET A 284 -8.51 -5.24 -12.76
N ALA A 285 -9.62 -4.64 -13.21
CA ALA A 285 -10.62 -5.25 -14.08
C ALA A 285 -10.30 -5.09 -15.56
N ASP A 286 -9.29 -4.27 -15.90
CA ASP A 286 -8.92 -3.98 -17.28
C ASP A 286 -8.42 -5.24 -18.01
N PRO A 287 -8.78 -5.45 -19.29
CA PRO A 287 -8.39 -6.65 -20.04
C PRO A 287 -6.88 -6.86 -20.20
N SER A 288 -6.07 -5.83 -19.95
CA SER A 288 -4.61 -5.97 -19.98
C SER A 288 -4.03 -6.77 -18.81
N TYR A 289 -4.79 -7.00 -17.73
CA TYR A 289 -4.32 -7.77 -16.59
C TYR A 289 -4.42 -9.28 -16.80
N ASP A 290 -3.47 -10.00 -16.21
CA ASP A 290 -3.50 -11.46 -16.15
C ASP A 290 -4.81 -11.96 -15.50
N GLN A 291 -5.38 -13.02 -16.08
CA GLN A 291 -6.64 -13.66 -15.66
C GLN A 291 -7.90 -12.81 -15.87
N ALA A 292 -7.81 -11.61 -16.47
CA ALA A 292 -8.99 -10.77 -16.76
C ALA A 292 -10.02 -11.47 -17.66
N ASP A 293 -9.58 -12.47 -18.44
CA ASP A 293 -10.41 -13.32 -19.28
C ASP A 293 -10.98 -14.57 -18.57
N ASP A 294 -10.49 -14.94 -17.38
CA ASP A 294 -11.10 -16.02 -16.57
C ASP A 294 -12.44 -15.51 -15.99
N PRO A 295 -13.59 -16.12 -16.37
CA PRO A 295 -14.90 -15.66 -15.91
C PRO A 295 -15.08 -15.70 -14.39
N ARG A 296 -14.36 -16.58 -13.68
CA ARG A 296 -14.39 -16.64 -12.21
C ARG A 296 -13.67 -15.44 -11.61
N TYR A 297 -12.49 -15.09 -12.15
CA TYR A 297 -11.75 -13.90 -11.72
C TYR A 297 -12.59 -12.64 -11.96
N ALA A 298 -13.11 -12.48 -13.18
CA ALA A 298 -14.00 -11.39 -13.53
C ALA A 298 -15.22 -11.33 -12.59
N GLY A 299 -15.82 -12.48 -12.27
CA GLY A 299 -16.90 -12.61 -11.28
C GLY A 299 -16.53 -12.02 -9.92
N TYR A 300 -15.39 -12.41 -9.34
CA TYR A 300 -14.95 -11.86 -8.05
C TYR A 300 -14.65 -10.36 -8.11
N VAL A 301 -14.04 -9.87 -9.20
CA VAL A 301 -13.80 -8.43 -9.38
C VAL A 301 -15.12 -7.66 -9.40
N GLN A 302 -16.14 -8.15 -10.12
CA GLN A 302 -17.46 -7.52 -10.14
C GLN A 302 -18.16 -7.57 -8.78
N THR A 303 -18.08 -8.69 -8.05
CA THR A 303 -18.59 -8.79 -6.68
C THR A 303 -17.91 -7.77 -5.77
N MET A 304 -16.59 -7.63 -5.85
CA MET A 304 -15.83 -6.65 -5.05
C MET A 304 -16.26 -5.22 -5.36
N LEU A 305 -16.42 -4.86 -6.63
CA LEU A 305 -16.89 -3.53 -7.04
C LEU A 305 -18.30 -3.25 -6.49
N ALA A 306 -19.19 -4.24 -6.51
CA ALA A 306 -20.53 -4.13 -5.95
C ALA A 306 -20.52 -3.96 -4.42
N ASP A 307 -19.68 -4.73 -3.71
CA ASP A 307 -19.55 -4.64 -2.25
C ASP A 307 -18.97 -3.28 -1.81
N GLN A 308 -17.97 -2.77 -2.55
CA GLN A 308 -17.42 -1.43 -2.32
C GLN A 308 -18.45 -0.33 -2.58
N LYS A 309 -19.25 -0.46 -3.64
CA LYS A 309 -20.36 0.46 -3.89
C LYS A 309 -21.38 0.43 -2.75
N ALA A 310 -21.74 -0.75 -2.25
CA ALA A 310 -22.64 -0.87 -1.10
C ALA A 310 -22.06 -0.19 0.15
N ALA A 311 -20.76 -0.31 0.39
CA ALA A 311 -20.08 0.38 1.49
C ALA A 311 -20.11 1.92 1.32
N ILE A 312 -19.91 2.43 0.10
CA ILE A 312 -20.00 3.86 -0.23
C ILE A 312 -21.42 4.37 0.03
N ASP A 313 -22.44 3.69 -0.49
CA ASP A 313 -23.85 4.08 -0.34
C ASP A 313 -24.27 4.07 1.15
N ALA A 314 -23.83 3.06 1.90
CA ALA A 314 -24.08 2.96 3.34
C ALA A 314 -23.36 4.06 4.16
N ALA A 315 -22.09 4.33 3.85
CA ALA A 315 -21.35 5.41 4.49
C ALA A 315 -21.95 6.79 4.18
N GLY A 316 -22.36 7.02 2.92
CA GLY A 316 -23.01 8.26 2.48
C GLY A 316 -24.34 8.54 3.18
N SER A 317 -25.08 7.48 3.49
CA SER A 317 -26.34 7.52 4.25
C SER A 317 -26.17 7.42 5.78
N GLU A 318 -24.93 7.41 6.27
CA GLU A 318 -24.60 7.26 7.71
C GLU A 318 -25.19 5.98 8.35
N ASN A 319 -25.45 4.96 7.54
CA ASN A 319 -25.99 3.69 7.97
C ASN A 319 -24.86 2.74 8.38
N PHE A 320 -24.51 2.77 9.67
CA PHE A 320 -23.40 1.99 10.20
C PHE A 320 -23.57 0.48 10.07
N ASP A 321 -24.78 -0.05 10.27
CA ASP A 321 -25.01 -1.49 10.18
C ASP A 321 -24.84 -1.99 8.75
N ALA A 322 -25.38 -1.25 7.78
CA ALA A 322 -25.20 -1.56 6.36
C ALA A 322 -23.73 -1.41 5.93
N TYR A 323 -23.04 -0.39 6.44
CA TYR A 323 -21.61 -0.17 6.19
C TYR A 323 -20.77 -1.32 6.74
N SER A 324 -20.97 -1.70 8.00
CA SER A 324 -20.27 -2.80 8.67
C SER A 324 -20.49 -4.12 7.92
N ALA A 325 -21.74 -4.40 7.50
CA ALA A 325 -22.06 -5.56 6.69
C ALA A 325 -21.33 -5.55 5.32
N ALA A 326 -21.27 -4.41 4.64
CA ALA A 326 -20.56 -4.27 3.37
C ALA A 326 -19.03 -4.44 3.52
N ILE A 327 -18.43 -3.88 4.58
CA ILE A 327 -17.02 -4.10 4.92
C ILE A 327 -16.73 -5.59 5.19
N GLY A 328 -17.67 -6.30 5.82
CA GLY A 328 -17.59 -7.76 5.99
C GLY A 328 -17.62 -8.52 4.67
N LYS A 329 -18.48 -8.11 3.73
CA LYS A 329 -18.55 -8.73 2.38
C LYS A 329 -17.27 -8.52 1.58
N ILE A 330 -16.69 -7.31 1.61
CA ILE A 330 -15.39 -7.02 1.00
C ILE A 330 -14.33 -8.02 1.48
N ASN A 331 -14.27 -8.28 2.80
CA ASN A 331 -13.33 -9.26 3.36
C ASN A 331 -13.56 -10.68 2.82
N ASN A 332 -14.82 -11.09 2.72
CA ASN A 332 -15.18 -12.41 2.21
C ASN A 332 -14.75 -12.56 0.75
N THR A 333 -15.05 -11.56 -0.08
CA THR A 333 -14.62 -11.53 -1.48
C THR A 333 -13.10 -11.56 -1.63
N CYS A 334 -12.35 -10.84 -0.76
CA CYS A 334 -10.88 -10.94 -0.70
C CYS A 334 -10.42 -12.38 -0.44
N ASN A 335 -11.02 -13.05 0.55
CA ASN A 335 -10.63 -14.41 0.92
C ASN A 335 -10.94 -15.39 -0.19
N GLU A 336 -12.16 -15.38 -0.72
CA GLU A 336 -12.61 -16.31 -1.77
C GLU A 336 -11.77 -16.18 -3.05
N CYS A 337 -11.50 -14.96 -3.50
CA CYS A 337 -10.66 -14.73 -4.66
C CYS A 337 -9.22 -15.20 -4.42
N HIS A 338 -8.63 -14.90 -3.25
CA HIS A 338 -7.27 -15.31 -2.94
C HIS A 338 -7.08 -16.81 -2.79
N MET A 339 -8.10 -17.56 -2.34
CA MET A 339 -8.03 -19.02 -2.26
C MET A 339 -7.82 -19.69 -3.63
N ILE A 340 -8.21 -19.01 -4.71
CA ILE A 340 -8.10 -19.54 -6.08
C ILE A 340 -6.93 -18.86 -6.81
N PHE A 341 -6.90 -17.53 -6.82
CA PHE A 341 -6.05 -16.74 -7.70
C PHE A 341 -4.75 -16.23 -7.07
N ARG A 342 -4.52 -16.43 -5.77
CA ARG A 342 -3.26 -16.06 -5.10
C ARG A 342 -2.36 -17.25 -4.80
N THR A 343 -2.95 -18.36 -4.33
CA THR A 343 -2.22 -19.56 -3.92
C THR A 343 -1.96 -20.55 -5.06
N GLY A 344 -2.42 -20.25 -6.28
CA GLY A 344 -2.23 -21.11 -7.45
C GLY A 344 -2.93 -22.46 -7.32
N SER A 345 -4.07 -22.50 -6.62
CA SER A 345 -4.86 -23.73 -6.44
C SER A 345 -5.69 -24.01 -7.69
N ASN A 346 -5.01 -24.33 -8.80
CA ASN A 346 -5.58 -25.02 -9.96
C ASN A 346 -4.79 -26.30 -10.19
#